data_AF-A0A813FQK2-F1
#
_entry.id   AF-A0A813FQK2-F1
#
_cell.length_a   1.000
_cell.length_b   1.000
_cell.length_c   1.000
_cell.angle_alpha   90.00
_cell.angle_beta   90.00
_cell.angle_gamma   90.00
#
_symmetry.space_group_name_H-M   'P 1'
#
loop_
_entity.id
_entity.type
_entity.pdbx_description
1 polymer ?
#
loop_
_entity_poly.entity_id
_entity_poly.type
_entity_poly.pdbx_seq_one_letter_code
_entity_poly.pdbx_strand_id
1 'polypeptide(L)'
;MRVSKIARHYAMTWLPVDLLLVLLDWTLNALLLLSDDGIADFGSGVFLEKVHYLRLLRLLRLLKATSIISVLSDRIQSETMRILVRVLKLLVFIMLIKHLIACSWYAVGINDLEREDTWVKANDLKGKGKVYAYTTALHWSITQFTPASMEVVPMKELERSFTIVVIVSAMVIFSSFISTITNAMTQLRNLNSERSAELVKLRCFFSDHIRFLLRWLRAFRAAFTSQTNWQAPECTVKMSAFWNYCR
;
A
#
# COMPACT_ATOMS: atom_id res chain seq x y z
N MET A 1 -5.54 -17.17 28.05
CA MET A 1 -6.21 -17.09 26.74
C MET A 1 -6.99 -18.39 26.50
N ARG A 2 -8.31 -18.35 26.27
CA ARG A 2 -9.13 -19.57 26.12
C ARG A 2 -9.14 -20.03 24.66
N VAL A 3 -8.17 -20.87 24.30
CA VAL A 3 -7.98 -21.48 22.97
C VAL A 3 -9.26 -22.12 22.38
N SER A 4 -10.14 -22.67 23.21
CA SER A 4 -11.40 -23.29 22.76
C SER A 4 -12.41 -22.31 22.13
N LYS A 5 -12.45 -21.05 22.59
CA LYS A 5 -13.32 -20.02 21.98
C LYS A 5 -12.79 -19.57 20.62
N ILE A 6 -11.46 -19.46 20.49
CA ILE A 6 -10.80 -19.06 19.24
C ILE A 6 -10.97 -20.17 18.19
N ALA A 7 -10.77 -21.43 18.58
CA ALA A 7 -10.96 -22.58 17.70
C ALA A 7 -12.42 -22.67 17.18
N ARG A 8 -13.41 -22.47 18.06
CA ARG A 8 -14.83 -22.46 17.66
C ARG A 8 -15.16 -21.33 16.70
N HIS A 9 -14.62 -20.14 16.94
CA HIS A 9 -14.83 -18.99 16.05
C HIS A 9 -14.19 -19.22 14.67
N TYR A 10 -12.97 -19.75 14.62
CA TYR A 10 -12.29 -20.11 13.37
C TYR A 10 -13.02 -21.21 12.61
N ALA A 11 -13.48 -22.25 13.31
CA ALA A 11 -14.21 -23.38 12.75
C ALA A 11 -15.54 -22.99 12.08
N MET A 12 -16.19 -21.93 12.53
CA MET A 12 -17.47 -21.45 11.98
C MET A 12 -17.31 -20.41 10.87
N THR A 13 -16.19 -19.68 10.81
CA THR A 13 -16.03 -18.54 9.89
C THR A 13 -15.12 -18.85 8.70
N TRP A 14 -13.90 -19.35 8.96
CA TRP A 14 -12.86 -19.50 7.93
C TRP A 14 -12.60 -20.95 7.53
N LEU A 15 -12.75 -21.89 8.46
CA LEU A 15 -12.53 -23.31 8.19
C LEU A 15 -13.40 -23.90 7.06
N PRO A 16 -14.72 -23.64 6.95
CA PRO A 16 -15.51 -24.21 5.85
C PRO A 16 -15.07 -23.67 4.48
N VAL A 17 -14.68 -22.39 4.39
CA VAL A 17 -14.18 -21.78 3.16
C VAL A 17 -12.82 -22.35 2.78
N ASP A 18 -11.90 -22.45 3.74
CA ASP A 18 -10.58 -23.05 3.51
C ASP A 18 -10.68 -24.52 3.13
N LEU A 19 -11.52 -25.29 3.84
CA LEU A 19 -11.72 -26.72 3.61
C LEU A 19 -12.33 -26.96 2.24
N LEU A 20 -13.35 -26.19 1.85
CA LEU A 20 -13.95 -26.29 0.52
C LEU A 20 -12.94 -25.98 -0.58
N LEU A 21 -12.11 -24.94 -0.41
CA LEU A 21 -11.05 -24.62 -1.38
C LEU A 21 -9.98 -25.70 -1.48
N VAL A 22 -9.55 -26.27 -0.36
CA VAL A 22 -8.55 -27.35 -0.34
C VAL A 22 -9.12 -28.65 -0.92
N LEU A 23 -10.36 -29.00 -0.57
CA LEU A 23 -11.04 -30.17 -1.11
C LEU A 23 -11.25 -30.03 -2.61
N LEU A 24 -11.72 -28.88 -3.09
CA LEU A 24 -11.87 -28.60 -4.52
C LEU A 24 -10.53 -28.79 -5.25
N ASP A 25 -9.44 -28.24 -4.70
CA ASP A 25 -8.10 -28.37 -5.28
C ASP A 25 -7.63 -29.84 -5.35
N TRP A 26 -7.81 -30.59 -4.27
CA TRP A 26 -7.47 -32.02 -4.23
C TRP A 26 -8.30 -32.82 -5.23
N THR A 27 -9.62 -32.60 -5.29
CA THR A 27 -10.49 -33.30 -6.24
C THR A 27 -10.14 -32.96 -7.68
N LEU A 28 -9.78 -31.71 -7.98
CA LEU A 28 -9.41 -31.28 -9.33
C LEU A 28 -8.04 -31.84 -9.75
N ASN A 29 -7.05 -31.85 -8.86
CA ASN A 29 -5.75 -32.44 -9.17
C ASN A 29 -5.85 -33.97 -9.28
N ALA A 30 -6.63 -34.62 -8.42
CA ALA A 30 -6.86 -36.07 -8.48
C ALA A 30 -7.58 -36.47 -9.77
N LEU A 31 -8.60 -35.71 -10.18
CA LEU A 31 -9.29 -35.93 -11.46
C LEU A 31 -8.35 -35.78 -12.66
N LEU A 32 -7.44 -34.80 -12.61
CA LEU A 32 -6.46 -34.56 -13.68
C LEU A 32 -5.43 -35.70 -13.77
N LEU A 33 -4.95 -36.22 -12.64
CA LEU A 33 -4.06 -37.39 -12.60
C LEU A 33 -4.74 -38.66 -13.12
N LEU A 34 -5.98 -38.92 -12.68
CA LEU A 34 -6.75 -40.08 -13.14
C LEU A 34 -7.11 -40.03 -14.63
N SER A 35 -7.23 -38.82 -15.18
CA SER A 35 -7.44 -38.60 -16.61
C SER A 35 -6.15 -38.83 -17.42
N ASP A 36 -4.99 -38.48 -16.88
CA ASP A 36 -3.68 -38.66 -17.55
C ASP A 36 -3.30 -40.14 -17.64
N ASP A 37 -3.60 -40.91 -16.57
CA ASP A 37 -3.41 -42.37 -16.54
C ASP A 37 -4.47 -43.15 -17.34
N GLY A 38 -5.44 -42.48 -17.96
CA GLY A 38 -6.47 -43.11 -18.81
C GLY A 38 -7.49 -43.98 -18.06
N ILE A 39 -7.56 -43.88 -16.73
CA ILE A 39 -8.41 -44.72 -15.87
C ILE A 39 -9.85 -44.17 -15.80
N ALA A 40 -10.03 -42.86 -16.00
CA ALA A 40 -11.32 -42.20 -15.97
C ALA A 40 -11.71 -41.64 -17.35
N ASP A 41 -12.51 -42.39 -18.12
CA ASP A 41 -13.13 -41.91 -19.36
C ASP A 41 -14.37 -41.06 -19.02
N PHE A 42 -14.14 -39.91 -18.40
CA PHE A 42 -15.20 -38.92 -18.20
C PHE A 42 -15.34 -38.13 -19.51
N GLY A 43 -16.28 -38.54 -20.35
CA GLY A 43 -16.57 -37.92 -21.63
C GLY A 43 -16.84 -36.41 -21.52
N SER A 44 -15.79 -35.61 -21.66
CA SER A 44 -15.77 -34.27 -22.25
C SER A 44 -14.40 -33.64 -22.02
N GLY A 45 -13.56 -33.60 -23.07
CA GLY A 45 -12.36 -32.75 -23.09
C GLY A 45 -12.65 -31.28 -22.71
N VAL A 46 -13.92 -30.86 -22.82
CA VAL A 46 -14.47 -29.59 -22.36
C VAL A 46 -14.37 -29.39 -20.83
N PHE A 47 -14.47 -30.45 -20.01
CA PHE A 47 -14.35 -30.33 -18.56
C PHE A 47 -12.89 -30.10 -18.13
N LEU A 48 -11.94 -30.76 -18.78
CA LEU A 48 -10.50 -30.66 -18.48
C LEU A 48 -9.93 -29.26 -18.79
N GLU A 49 -10.37 -28.64 -19.88
CA GLU A 49 -10.00 -27.24 -20.18
C GLU A 49 -10.53 -26.28 -19.10
N LYS A 50 -11.72 -26.56 -18.55
CA LYS A 50 -12.36 -25.75 -17.50
C LYS A 50 -11.68 -25.88 -16.12
N VAL A 51 -11.01 -27.01 -15.84
CA VAL A 51 -10.24 -27.23 -14.59
C VAL A 51 -9.11 -26.22 -14.42
N HIS A 52 -8.49 -25.76 -15.51
CA HIS A 52 -7.41 -24.77 -15.45
C HIS A 52 -7.88 -23.42 -14.89
N TYR A 53 -9.12 -23.03 -15.17
CA TYR A 53 -9.71 -21.77 -14.70
C TYR A 53 -10.14 -21.85 -13.23
N LEU A 54 -10.52 -23.04 -12.74
CA LEU A 54 -10.81 -23.24 -11.32
C LEU A 54 -9.57 -23.04 -10.43
N ARG A 55 -8.35 -23.13 -10.99
CA ARG A 55 -7.12 -22.75 -10.26
C ARG A 55 -7.08 -21.26 -9.90
N LEU A 56 -7.85 -20.40 -10.58
CA LEU A 56 -7.96 -18.97 -10.23
C LEU A 56 -8.64 -18.78 -8.86
N LEU A 57 -9.44 -19.75 -8.40
CA LEU A 57 -10.00 -19.74 -7.03
C LEU A 57 -8.90 -19.80 -5.97
N ARG A 58 -7.69 -20.30 -6.29
CA ARG A 58 -6.54 -20.24 -5.38
C ARG A 58 -6.12 -18.80 -5.07
N LEU A 59 -6.40 -17.84 -5.96
CA LEU A 59 -6.12 -16.42 -5.72
C LEU A 59 -7.02 -15.84 -4.62
N LEU A 60 -8.17 -16.46 -4.29
CA LEU A 60 -8.97 -16.09 -3.12
C LEU A 60 -8.18 -16.28 -1.82
N ARG A 61 -7.19 -17.19 -1.79
CA ARG A 61 -6.28 -17.34 -0.64
C ARG A 61 -5.39 -16.10 -0.44
N LEU A 62 -5.13 -15.30 -1.49
CA LEU A 62 -4.41 -14.04 -1.35
C LEU A 62 -5.25 -12.98 -0.61
N LEU A 63 -6.58 -13.03 -0.69
CA LEU A 63 -7.44 -12.20 0.16
C LEU A 63 -7.22 -12.52 1.64
N LYS A 64 -7.01 -13.79 1.98
CA LYS A 64 -6.63 -14.21 3.34
C LYS A 64 -5.24 -13.70 3.73
N ALA A 65 -4.27 -13.69 2.81
CA ALA A 65 -2.96 -13.08 3.05
C ALA A 65 -3.08 -11.59 3.45
N THR A 66 -4.09 -10.88 2.94
CA THR A 66 -4.34 -9.49 3.35
C THR A 66 -4.77 -9.32 4.81
N SER A 67 -5.33 -10.37 5.44
CA SER A 67 -5.67 -10.41 6.87
C SER A 67 -4.42 -10.62 7.74
N ILE A 68 -3.48 -11.43 7.26
CA ILE A 68 -2.17 -11.61 7.90
C ILE A 68 -1.38 -10.29 7.85
N ILE A 69 -1.41 -9.61 6.71
CA ILE A 69 -0.77 -8.29 6.54
C ILE A 69 -1.36 -7.25 7.48
N SER A 70 -2.67 -7.28 7.80
CA SER A 70 -3.23 -6.35 8.79
C SER A 70 -2.69 -6.58 10.20
N VAL A 71 -2.53 -7.84 10.63
CA VAL A 71 -1.96 -8.16 11.95
C VAL A 71 -0.50 -7.73 12.05
N LEU A 72 0.26 -7.87 10.95
CA LEU A 72 1.64 -7.38 10.89
C LEU A 72 1.70 -5.85 10.88
N SER A 73 0.77 -5.20 10.16
CA SER A 73 0.66 -3.74 10.12
C SER A 73 0.38 -3.14 11.51
N ASP A 74 -0.30 -3.85 12.39
CA ASP A 74 -0.55 -3.40 13.76
C ASP A 74 0.72 -3.35 14.62
N ARG A 75 1.75 -4.13 14.26
CA ARG A 75 3.06 -4.10 14.94
C ARG A 75 3.98 -2.98 14.45
N ILE A 76 3.61 -2.27 13.40
CA ILE A 76 4.42 -1.20 12.82
C ILE A 76 4.20 0.08 13.63
N GLN A 77 5.25 0.54 14.32
CA GLN A 77 5.21 1.77 15.12
C GLN A 77 5.34 3.05 14.28
N SER A 78 5.91 2.96 13.08
CA SER A 78 6.07 4.12 12.18
C SER A 78 4.80 4.38 11.37
N GLU A 79 4.20 5.55 11.56
CA GLU A 79 3.03 6.02 10.80
C GLU A 79 3.28 6.03 9.29
N THR A 80 4.47 6.46 8.86
CA THR A 80 4.87 6.46 7.44
C THR A 80 4.84 5.05 6.84
N MET A 81 5.38 4.07 7.56
CA MET A 81 5.40 2.68 7.10
C MET A 81 4.00 2.09 7.06
N ARG A 82 3.14 2.44 8.04
CA ARG A 82 1.72 2.03 8.05
C ARG A 82 0.96 2.54 6.82
N ILE A 83 1.19 3.80 6.42
CA ILE A 83 0.61 4.39 5.21
C ILE A 83 1.12 3.67 3.96
N LEU A 84 2.44 3.42 3.86
CA LEU A 84 3.03 2.71 2.72
C LEU A 84 2.46 1.30 2.54
N VAL A 85 2.38 0.52 3.62
CA VAL A 85 1.79 -0.83 3.59
C VAL A 85 0.33 -0.80 3.14
N ARG A 86 -0.45 0.20 3.58
CA ARG A 86 -1.84 0.39 3.13
C ARG A 86 -1.92 0.60 1.62
N VAL A 87 -1.07 1.46 1.05
CA VAL A 87 -1.02 1.73 -0.40
C VAL A 87 -0.56 0.49 -1.18
N LEU A 88 0.49 -0.19 -0.72
CA LEU A 88 0.98 -1.43 -1.35
C LEU A 88 -0.07 -2.53 -1.37
N LYS A 89 -0.80 -2.72 -0.26
CA LYS A 89 -1.92 -3.68 -0.18
C LYS A 89 -2.99 -3.37 -1.23
N LEU A 90 -3.31 -2.10 -1.44
CA LEU A 90 -4.29 -1.68 -2.44
C LEU A 90 -3.79 -1.93 -3.88
N LEU A 91 -2.50 -1.66 -4.16
CA LEU A 91 -1.88 -1.93 -5.46
C LEU A 91 -1.92 -3.43 -5.81
N VAL A 92 -1.54 -4.29 -4.87
CA VAL A 92 -1.62 -5.75 -5.05
C VAL A 92 -3.06 -6.20 -5.29
N PHE A 93 -4.02 -5.66 -4.54
CA PHE A 93 -5.42 -5.98 -4.71
C PHE A 93 -5.95 -5.61 -6.11
N ILE A 94 -5.59 -4.43 -6.62
CA ILE A 94 -5.97 -4.02 -7.98
C ILE A 94 -5.32 -4.91 -9.04
N MET A 95 -4.04 -5.25 -8.89
CA MET A 95 -3.35 -6.16 -9.81
C MET A 95 -4.03 -7.53 -9.87
N LEU A 96 -4.53 -8.04 -8.72
CA LEU A 96 -5.30 -9.28 -8.68
C LEU A 96 -6.63 -9.16 -9.41
N ILE A 97 -7.37 -8.06 -9.22
CA ILE A 97 -8.61 -7.82 -9.97
C ILE A 97 -8.32 -7.77 -11.48
N LYS A 98 -7.25 -7.09 -11.89
CA LYS A 98 -6.82 -7.04 -13.30
C LYS A 98 -6.52 -8.41 -13.87
N HIS A 99 -5.79 -9.25 -13.15
CA HIS A 99 -5.54 -10.63 -13.53
C HIS A 99 -6.85 -11.44 -13.66
N LEU A 100 -7.79 -11.29 -12.73
CA LEU A 100 -9.09 -11.97 -12.81
C LEU A 100 -9.90 -11.51 -14.03
N ILE A 101 -9.93 -10.20 -14.32
CA ILE A 101 -10.58 -9.64 -15.51
C ILE A 101 -9.92 -10.19 -16.78
N ALA A 102 -8.58 -10.20 -16.85
CA ALA A 102 -7.83 -10.72 -17.99
C ALA A 102 -8.09 -12.20 -18.24
N CYS A 103 -8.06 -13.03 -17.19
CA CYS A 103 -8.35 -14.45 -17.31
C CYS A 103 -9.81 -14.71 -17.68
N SER A 104 -10.75 -13.92 -17.16
CA SER A 104 -12.17 -14.00 -17.54
C SER A 104 -12.37 -13.62 -19.00
N TRP A 105 -11.69 -12.56 -19.47
CA TRP A 105 -11.71 -12.13 -20.87
C TRP A 105 -11.19 -13.22 -21.83
N TYR A 106 -10.10 -13.88 -21.45
CA TYR A 106 -9.57 -15.03 -22.18
C TYR A 106 -10.51 -16.25 -22.15
N ALA A 107 -11.13 -16.53 -21.01
CA ALA A 107 -12.12 -17.60 -20.89
C ALA A 107 -13.34 -17.37 -21.80
N VAL A 108 -13.87 -16.13 -21.84
CA VAL A 108 -14.97 -15.74 -22.73
C VAL A 108 -14.60 -15.94 -24.19
N GLY A 109 -13.37 -15.60 -24.59
CA GLY A 109 -12.89 -15.73 -25.97
C GLY A 109 -12.61 -17.17 -26.44
N ILE A 110 -12.47 -18.12 -25.51
CA ILE A 110 -12.25 -19.55 -25.80
C ILE A 110 -13.55 -20.36 -25.83
N ASN A 111 -14.55 -19.97 -25.03
CA ASN A 111 -15.79 -20.74 -24.86
C ASN A 111 -16.59 -20.98 -26.15
N ASP A 112 -16.29 -20.25 -27.23
CA ASP A 112 -17.04 -20.33 -28.49
C ASP A 112 -16.10 -20.32 -29.71
N LEU A 113 -15.12 -21.23 -29.67
CA LEU A 113 -14.16 -21.44 -30.75
C LEU A 113 -14.74 -22.15 -31.97
N GLU A 114 -15.96 -22.69 -31.92
CA GLU A 114 -16.51 -23.52 -33.01
C GLU A 114 -17.38 -22.75 -34.01
N ARG A 115 -18.00 -21.61 -33.66
CA ARG A 115 -19.01 -20.98 -34.54
C ARG A 115 -18.76 -19.55 -35.03
N GLU A 116 -17.86 -18.77 -34.43
CA GLU A 116 -17.74 -17.32 -34.78
C GLU A 116 -16.29 -16.77 -34.66
N ASP A 117 -16.10 -15.54 -35.18
CA ASP A 117 -14.92 -14.68 -35.01
C ASP A 117 -14.85 -14.16 -33.57
N THR A 118 -14.14 -14.87 -32.68
CA THR A 118 -13.81 -14.34 -31.35
C THR A 118 -12.60 -13.41 -31.43
N TRP A 119 -12.43 -12.52 -30.45
CA TRP A 119 -11.22 -11.69 -30.36
C TRP A 119 -9.92 -12.51 -30.35
N VAL A 120 -9.98 -13.76 -29.86
CA VAL A 120 -8.85 -14.70 -29.81
C VAL A 120 -8.47 -15.20 -31.20
N LYS A 121 -9.44 -15.51 -32.06
CA LYS A 121 -9.22 -15.91 -33.46
C LYS A 121 -8.78 -14.73 -34.32
N ALA A 122 -9.43 -13.58 -34.17
CA ALA A 122 -9.13 -12.38 -34.96
C ALA A 122 -7.67 -11.91 -34.82
N ASN A 123 -7.05 -12.15 -33.66
CA ASN A 123 -5.67 -11.78 -33.37
C ASN A 123 -4.64 -12.92 -33.60
N ASP A 124 -5.09 -14.06 -34.12
CA ASP A 124 -4.31 -15.29 -34.33
C ASP A 124 -3.50 -15.71 -33.09
N LEU A 125 -4.16 -15.70 -31.92
CA LEU A 125 -3.47 -15.96 -30.65
C LEU A 125 -3.13 -17.44 -30.43
N LYS A 126 -3.79 -18.35 -31.17
CA LYS A 126 -3.48 -19.79 -31.10
C LYS A 126 -2.09 -20.11 -31.63
N GLY A 127 -1.64 -19.41 -32.68
CA GLY A 127 -0.30 -19.61 -33.27
C GLY A 127 0.85 -18.98 -32.46
N LYS A 128 0.56 -17.94 -31.65
CA LYS A 128 1.58 -17.12 -30.96
C LYS A 128 1.96 -17.62 -29.55
N GLY A 129 1.27 -18.64 -29.05
CA GLY A 129 1.57 -19.28 -27.76
C GLY A 129 0.86 -18.66 -26.54
N LYS A 130 0.86 -19.41 -25.43
CA LYS A 130 0.06 -19.10 -24.22
C LYS A 130 0.50 -17.83 -23.50
N VAL A 131 1.81 -17.54 -23.48
CA VAL A 131 2.36 -16.34 -22.82
C VAL A 131 1.87 -15.08 -23.53
N TYR A 132 1.94 -15.06 -24.87
CA TYR A 132 1.49 -13.94 -25.67
C TYR A 132 -0.01 -13.69 -25.46
N ALA A 133 -0.83 -14.74 -25.51
CA ALA A 133 -2.27 -14.64 -25.26
C ALA A 133 -2.59 -14.07 -23.86
N TYR A 134 -1.85 -14.52 -22.83
CA TYR A 134 -1.99 -14.00 -21.47
C TYR A 134 -1.59 -12.52 -21.37
N THR A 135 -0.43 -12.13 -21.92
CA THR A 135 0.03 -10.74 -21.88
C THR A 135 -0.90 -9.81 -22.64
N THR A 136 -1.48 -10.26 -23.76
CA THR A 136 -2.47 -9.49 -24.52
C THR A 136 -3.77 -9.32 -23.74
N ALA A 137 -4.29 -10.39 -23.12
CA ALA A 137 -5.47 -10.29 -22.25
C ALA A 137 -5.23 -9.39 -21.03
N LEU A 138 -4.03 -9.47 -20.44
CA LEU A 138 -3.64 -8.63 -19.32
C LEU A 138 -3.53 -7.16 -19.74
N HIS A 139 -2.90 -6.87 -20.87
CA HIS A 139 -2.81 -5.52 -21.42
C HIS A 139 -4.21 -4.96 -21.68
N TRP A 140 -5.11 -5.73 -22.30
CA TRP A 140 -6.52 -5.34 -22.49
C TRP A 140 -7.22 -5.03 -21.18
N SER A 141 -7.02 -5.85 -20.14
CA SER A 141 -7.60 -5.57 -18.83
C SER A 141 -7.07 -4.26 -18.23
N ILE A 142 -5.79 -3.95 -18.42
CA ILE A 142 -5.12 -2.74 -17.91
C ILE A 142 -5.72 -1.50 -18.56
N THR A 143 -5.88 -1.51 -19.89
CA THR A 143 -6.42 -0.39 -20.67
C THR A 143 -7.88 -0.03 -20.30
N GLN A 144 -8.63 -0.94 -19.68
CA GLN A 144 -9.99 -0.62 -19.19
C GLN A 144 -10.01 0.36 -18.01
N PHE A 145 -8.93 0.45 -17.21
CA PHE A 145 -8.88 1.45 -16.10
C PHE A 145 -8.13 2.71 -16.51
N THR A 146 -7.17 2.58 -17.40
CA THR A 146 -6.43 3.71 -17.97
C THR A 146 -6.70 3.70 -19.46
N PRO A 147 -7.64 4.53 -19.95
CA PRO A 147 -8.03 4.55 -21.36
C PRO A 147 -6.78 4.71 -22.22
N ALA A 148 -6.34 3.62 -22.82
CA ALA A 148 -5.16 3.53 -23.66
C ALA A 148 -5.57 2.80 -24.94
N SER A 149 -4.95 3.15 -26.06
CA SER A 149 -5.25 2.52 -27.33
C SER A 149 -4.83 1.06 -27.31
N MET A 150 -5.71 0.19 -27.81
CA MET A 150 -5.51 -1.24 -27.87
C MET A 150 -6.16 -1.78 -29.15
N GLU A 151 -5.48 -2.71 -29.81
CA GLU A 151 -5.92 -3.40 -31.03
C GLU A 151 -7.01 -4.46 -30.78
N VAL A 152 -7.16 -4.93 -29.55
CA VAL A 152 -8.16 -5.96 -29.19
C VAL A 152 -9.52 -5.34 -28.96
N VAL A 153 -10.48 -5.66 -29.82
CA VAL A 153 -11.87 -5.23 -29.76
C VAL A 153 -12.83 -6.41 -29.56
N PRO A 154 -13.95 -6.23 -28.85
CA PRO A 154 -15.00 -7.24 -28.77
C PRO A 154 -15.63 -7.45 -30.15
N MET A 155 -15.72 -8.70 -30.58
CA MET A 155 -16.34 -9.08 -31.86
C MET A 155 -17.77 -9.61 -31.67
N LYS A 156 -18.12 -10.01 -30.44
CA LYS A 156 -19.43 -10.59 -30.09
C LYS A 156 -20.23 -9.74 -29.13
N GLU A 157 -21.54 -9.95 -29.11
CA GLU A 157 -22.44 -9.28 -28.16
C GLU A 157 -22.16 -9.67 -26.70
N LEU A 158 -21.80 -10.93 -26.43
CA LEU A 158 -21.39 -11.36 -25.09
C LEU A 158 -20.08 -10.70 -24.67
N GLU A 159 -19.09 -10.64 -25.57
CA GLU A 159 -17.82 -9.94 -25.33
C GLU A 159 -18.04 -8.44 -25.09
N ARG A 160 -18.97 -7.84 -25.84
CA ARG A 160 -19.30 -6.42 -25.74
C ARG A 160 -20.03 -6.09 -24.45
N SER A 161 -21.03 -6.88 -24.06
CA SER A 161 -21.73 -6.73 -22.79
C SER A 161 -20.79 -6.89 -21.58
N PHE A 162 -19.88 -7.88 -21.63
CA PHE A 162 -18.83 -8.05 -20.61
C PHE A 162 -17.92 -6.83 -20.54
N THR A 163 -17.48 -6.31 -21.69
CA THR A 163 -16.62 -5.11 -21.77
C THR A 163 -17.30 -3.89 -21.13
N ILE A 164 -18.59 -3.66 -21.41
CA ILE A 164 -19.35 -2.54 -20.82
C ILE A 164 -19.39 -2.65 -19.29
N VAL A 165 -19.68 -3.84 -18.74
CA VAL A 165 -19.71 -4.07 -17.29
C VAL A 165 -18.34 -3.83 -16.66
N VAL A 166 -17.27 -4.29 -17.33
CA VAL A 166 -15.90 -4.08 -16.86
C VAL A 166 -15.53 -2.60 -16.87
N ILE A 167 -15.87 -1.84 -17.91
CA ILE A 167 -15.57 -0.41 -18.01
C ILE A 167 -16.30 0.38 -16.90
N VAL A 168 -17.59 0.14 -16.68
CA VAL A 168 -18.34 0.81 -15.62
C VAL A 168 -17.74 0.50 -14.24
N SER A 169 -17.42 -0.77 -13.99
CA SER A 169 -16.78 -1.18 -12.73
C SER A 169 -15.38 -0.58 -12.57
N ALA A 170 -14.61 -0.53 -13.66
CA ALA A 170 -13.27 0.04 -13.72
C ALA A 170 -13.26 1.51 -13.34
N MET A 171 -14.21 2.31 -13.84
CA MET A 171 -14.34 3.72 -13.49
C MET A 171 -14.49 3.91 -11.99
N VAL A 172 -15.39 3.18 -11.34
CA VAL A 172 -15.64 3.28 -9.89
C VAL A 172 -14.41 2.87 -9.07
N ILE A 173 -13.78 1.74 -9.44
CA ILE A 173 -12.61 1.24 -8.73
C ILE A 173 -11.42 2.19 -8.90
N PHE A 174 -11.20 2.72 -10.10
CA PHE A 174 -10.10 3.63 -10.39
C PHE A 174 -10.25 4.97 -9.66
N SER A 175 -11.45 5.54 -9.61
CA SER A 175 -11.71 6.76 -8.82
C SER A 175 -11.44 6.54 -7.32
N SER A 176 -11.89 5.40 -6.78
CA SER A 176 -11.66 5.05 -5.37
C SER A 176 -10.17 4.84 -5.06
N PHE A 177 -9.45 4.25 -6.01
CA PHE A 177 -8.01 4.05 -5.93
C PHE A 177 -7.24 5.36 -5.88
N ILE A 178 -7.52 6.28 -6.81
CA ILE A 178 -6.89 7.61 -6.83
C ILE A 178 -7.16 8.33 -5.51
N SER A 179 -8.41 8.35 -5.04
CA SER A 179 -8.77 8.98 -3.76
C SER A 179 -7.96 8.43 -2.59
N THR A 180 -7.77 7.11 -2.53
CA THR A 180 -6.99 6.47 -1.46
C THR A 180 -5.52 6.87 -1.51
N ILE A 181 -4.92 6.94 -2.71
CA ILE A 181 -3.55 7.43 -2.88
C ILE A 181 -3.44 8.89 -2.48
N THR A 182 -4.36 9.74 -2.93
CA THR A 182 -4.37 11.17 -2.58
C THR A 182 -4.47 11.37 -1.07
N ASN A 183 -5.35 10.62 -0.39
CA ASN A 183 -5.48 10.67 1.06
C ASN A 183 -4.19 10.22 1.77
N ALA A 184 -3.57 9.14 1.29
CA ALA A 184 -2.28 8.66 1.81
C ALA A 184 -1.15 9.70 1.61
N MET A 185 -1.09 10.35 0.45
CA MET A 185 -0.13 11.41 0.16
C MET A 185 -0.35 12.64 1.04
N THR A 186 -1.60 13.06 1.24
CA THR A 186 -1.95 14.17 2.13
C THR A 186 -1.57 13.86 3.58
N GLN A 187 -1.88 12.64 4.05
CA GLN A 187 -1.49 12.19 5.38
C GLN A 187 0.04 12.20 5.56
N LEU A 188 0.79 11.72 4.58
CA LEU A 188 2.25 11.72 4.61
C LEU A 188 2.84 13.14 4.61
N ARG A 189 2.25 14.06 3.82
CA ARG A 189 2.64 15.48 3.80
C ARG A 189 2.41 16.15 5.15
N ASN A 190 1.28 15.86 5.81
CA ASN A 190 0.98 16.42 7.13
C ASN A 190 2.01 15.95 8.17
N LEU A 191 2.31 14.64 8.22
CA LEU A 191 3.34 14.10 9.12
C LEU A 191 4.71 14.74 8.87
N ASN A 192 5.10 14.94 7.61
CA ASN A 192 6.36 15.58 7.29
C ASN A 192 6.39 17.09 7.64
N SER A 193 5.25 17.77 7.52
CA SER A 193 5.07 19.17 7.92
C SER A 193 5.17 19.34 9.43
N GLU A 194 4.53 18.47 10.21
CA GLU A 194 4.61 18.47 11.68
C GLU A 194 6.04 18.27 12.15
N ARG A 195 6.73 17.25 11.61
CA ARG A 195 8.15 17.01 11.89
C ARG A 195 9.03 18.22 11.54
N SER A 196 8.75 18.88 10.41
CA SER A 196 9.48 20.09 10.01
C SER A 196 9.21 21.26 10.97
N ALA A 197 7.96 21.43 11.42
CA ALA A 197 7.58 22.47 12.38
C ALA A 197 8.22 22.25 13.76
N GLU A 198 8.29 21.01 14.24
CA GLU A 198 9.01 20.65 15.47
C GLU A 198 10.50 20.97 15.38
N LEU A 199 11.15 20.62 14.27
CA LEU A 199 12.56 20.95 14.04
C LEU A 199 12.79 22.47 14.00
N VAL A 200 11.87 23.24 13.42
CA VAL A 200 11.94 24.71 13.44
C VAL A 200 11.84 25.24 14.88
N LYS A 201 10.89 24.74 15.70
CA LYS A 201 10.77 25.14 17.11
C LYS A 201 12.06 24.83 17.90
N LEU A 202 12.65 23.66 17.70
CA LEU A 202 13.93 23.28 18.32
C LEU A 202 15.07 24.21 17.88
N ARG A 203 15.16 24.53 16.59
CA ARG A 203 16.16 25.48 16.06
C ARG A 203 15.99 26.87 16.67
N CYS A 204 14.76 27.37 16.79
CA CYS A 204 14.48 28.64 17.44
C CYS A 204 14.91 28.62 18.92
N PHE A 205 14.55 27.56 19.66
CA PHE A 205 14.93 27.39 21.06
C PHE A 205 16.46 27.42 21.25
N PHE A 206 17.21 26.65 20.46
CA PHE A 206 18.67 26.64 20.54
C PHE A 206 19.28 28.01 20.14
N SER A 207 18.75 28.65 19.10
CA SER A 207 19.21 29.99 18.69
C SER A 207 18.98 31.04 19.78
N ASP A 208 17.83 31.01 20.45
CA ASP A 208 17.48 31.93 21.55
C ASP A 208 18.36 31.69 22.77
N HIS A 209 18.57 30.43 23.15
CA HIS A 209 19.39 30.10 24.31
C HIS A 209 20.87 30.46 24.08
N ILE A 210 21.41 30.20 22.88
CA ILE A 210 22.77 30.60 22.51
C ILE A 210 22.90 32.13 22.52
N ARG A 211 21.92 32.87 21.99
CA ARG A 211 21.93 34.35 22.03
C ARG A 211 21.90 34.88 23.46
N PHE A 212 21.09 34.28 24.33
CA PHE A 212 21.04 34.64 25.75
C PHE A 212 22.39 34.40 26.43
N LEU A 213 22.97 33.21 26.23
CA LEU A 213 24.25 32.84 26.83
C LEU A 213 25.40 33.72 26.34
N LEU A 214 25.41 34.08 25.05
CA LEU A 214 26.36 35.06 24.50
C LEU A 214 26.19 36.46 25.10
N ARG A 215 24.96 36.93 25.31
CA ARG A 215 24.69 38.21 25.99
C ARG A 215 25.15 38.19 27.45
N TRP A 216 24.84 37.10 28.16
CA TRP A 216 25.25 36.90 29.55
C TRP A 216 26.78 36.85 29.68
N LEU A 217 27.47 36.08 28.83
CA LEU A 217 28.94 36.01 28.82
C LEU A 217 29.58 37.38 28.56
N ARG A 218 29.02 38.19 27.65
CA ARG A 218 29.50 39.56 27.40
C ARG A 218 29.31 40.46 28.63
N ALA A 219 28.13 40.40 29.27
CA ALA A 219 27.83 41.19 30.46
C ALA A 219 28.72 40.78 31.65
N PHE A 220 28.88 39.48 31.88
CA PHE A 220 29.75 38.92 32.91
C PHE A 220 31.21 39.33 32.68
N ARG A 221 31.71 39.21 31.44
CA ARG A 221 33.06 39.66 31.10
C ARG A 221 33.25 41.15 31.38
N ALA A 222 32.29 42.00 30.99
CA ALA A 222 32.33 43.44 31.24
C ALA A 222 32.40 43.79 32.73
N ALA A 223 31.55 43.14 33.55
CA ALA A 223 31.53 43.32 35.01
C ALA A 223 32.84 42.86 35.66
N PHE A 224 33.42 41.74 35.21
CA PHE A 224 34.70 41.25 35.71
C PHE A 224 35.85 42.21 35.37
N THR A 225 35.89 42.75 34.14
CA THR A 225 36.89 43.77 33.76
C THR A 225 36.74 45.09 34.53
N SER A 226 35.54 45.48 34.95
CA SER A 226 35.38 46.68 35.77
C SER A 226 35.86 46.48 37.21
N GLN A 227 35.79 45.25 37.72
CA GLN A 227 36.21 44.92 39.09
C GLN A 227 37.73 44.80 39.23
N THR A 228 38.45 44.39 38.17
CA THR A 228 39.92 44.40 38.12
C THR A 228 40.53 45.80 37.98
N ASN A 229 39.73 46.81 37.65
CA ASN A 229 40.17 48.19 37.46
C ASN A 229 39.84 49.12 38.65
N TRP A 230 39.41 48.55 39.78
CA TRP A 230 39.22 49.29 41.04
C TRP A 230 40.59 49.61 41.68
N GLN A 231 41.16 50.75 41.29
CA GLN A 231 42.10 51.45 42.18
C GLN A 231 41.28 52.00 43.36
N ALA A 232 41.66 51.63 44.59
CA ALA A 232 41.03 52.14 45.80
C ALA A 232 41.09 53.68 45.80
N PRO A 233 39.97 54.39 46.09
CA PRO A 233 40.02 55.83 46.22
C PRO A 233 40.91 56.19 47.41
N GLU A 234 41.95 56.99 47.15
CA GLU A 234 42.79 57.59 48.18
C GLU A 234 41.90 58.41 49.13
N CYS A 235 41.71 57.92 50.36
CA CYS A 235 41.17 58.70 51.47
C CYS A 235 42.18 59.80 51.84
N THR A 236 42.15 60.94 51.14
CA THR A 236 42.82 62.18 51.56
C THR A 236 41.77 63.27 51.78
N VAL A 237 40.99 63.13 52.86
CA VAL A 237 40.13 64.24 53.34
C VAL A 237 40.71 64.78 54.65
N LYS A 238 41.26 65.98 54.53
CA LYS A 238 41.79 66.85 55.60
C LYS A 238 40.88 66.85 56.83
N MET A 239 41.37 66.30 57.94
CA MET A 239 40.72 66.32 59.24
C MET A 239 41.43 67.32 60.18
N SER A 240 41.42 68.61 59.82
CA SER A 240 42.03 69.68 60.64
C SER A 240 41.16 70.92 60.83
N ALA A 241 39.84 70.84 60.60
CA ALA A 241 38.95 72.01 60.66
C ALA A 241 37.68 71.83 61.51
N PHE A 242 37.63 70.84 62.42
CA PHE A 242 36.44 70.58 63.25
C PHE A 242 36.69 70.64 64.78
N TRP A 243 37.81 71.23 65.21
CA TRP A 243 38.18 71.31 66.65
C TRP A 243 38.02 72.70 67.29
N ASN A 244 37.31 73.64 66.64
CA ASN A 244 37.10 75.00 67.18
C ASN A 244 35.61 75.35 67.46
N TYR A 245 34.73 74.35 67.62
CA TYR A 245 33.33 74.62 68.00
C TYR A 245 32.84 73.80 69.21
N CYS A 246 33.74 73.20 69.99
CA CYS A 246 33.36 72.60 71.28
C CYS A 246 34.56 72.56 72.25
N ARG A 247 34.98 73.75 72.68
CA ARG A 247 35.41 74.13 74.05
C ARG A 247 36.47 75.24 73.99
#